data_AF-A0A965GVR5-F1
#
_entry.id   AF-A0A965GVR5-F1
#
_cell.length_a   1.000
_cell.length_b   1.000
_cell.length_c   1.000
_cell.angle_alpha   90.00
_cell.angle_beta   90.00
_cell.angle_gamma   90.00
#
_symmetry.space_group_name_H-M   'P 1'
#
loop_
_entity.id
_entity.type
_entity.pdbx_description
1 polymer ?
#
loop_
_entity_poly.entity_id
_entity_poly.type
_entity_poly.pdbx_seq_one_letter_code
_entity_poly.pdbx_strand_id
1 'polypeptide(L)'
;VSPTGTEKTGYPTQKPLGILRRVIQASSKPGDLVLDFFAGSGTTGAAALELNRQFILIDQNPEAIGVMKERFANAEVSFEKF
;
A
#
# COMPACT_ATOMS: atom_id res chain seq x y z
N VAL A 1 4.84 -2.52 -16.87
CA VAL A 1 6.01 -1.74 -16.39
C VAL A 1 6.64 -2.57 -15.27
N SER A 2 7.88 -3.04 -15.44
CA SER A 2 8.59 -3.82 -14.39
C SER A 2 8.98 -2.86 -13.25
N PRO A 3 8.88 -3.24 -11.97
CA PRO A 3 9.30 -2.37 -10.87
C PRO A 3 10.83 -2.37 -10.79
N THR A 4 11.52 -1.76 -11.73
CA THR A 4 12.98 -1.53 -11.66
C THR A 4 13.22 -0.28 -10.85
N GLY A 5 13.27 -0.40 -9.52
CA GLY A 5 13.47 0.74 -8.62
C GLY A 5 13.71 0.33 -7.17
N THR A 6 14.18 1.28 -6.37
CA THR A 6 14.42 1.17 -4.91
C THR A 6 13.15 0.86 -4.11
N GLU A 7 11.97 0.91 -4.73
CA GLU A 7 10.67 0.66 -4.09
C GLU A 7 10.32 -0.83 -3.91
N LYS A 8 11.14 -1.76 -4.42
CA LYS A 8 10.87 -3.21 -4.34
C LYS A 8 10.84 -3.69 -2.89
N THR A 9 9.80 -4.45 -2.56
CA THR A 9 9.73 -5.20 -1.29
C THR A 9 10.06 -6.68 -1.44
N GLY A 10 10.33 -7.15 -2.66
CA GLY A 10 10.49 -8.57 -2.95
C GLY A 10 9.17 -9.31 -3.22
N TYR A 11 8.01 -8.66 -3.05
CA TYR A 11 6.71 -9.27 -3.32
C TYR A 11 6.50 -9.44 -4.84
N PRO A 12 6.16 -10.65 -5.35
CA PRO A 12 6.24 -10.96 -6.78
C PRO A 12 5.39 -10.07 -7.70
N THR A 13 4.21 -9.66 -7.23
CA THR A 13 3.19 -8.96 -8.01
C THR A 13 3.01 -7.50 -7.58
N GLN A 14 4.06 -6.91 -7.00
CA GLN A 14 4.04 -5.51 -6.54
C GLN A 14 3.63 -4.55 -7.68
N LYS A 15 2.52 -3.82 -7.46
CA LYS A 15 2.08 -2.72 -8.32
C LYS A 15 3.10 -1.56 -8.23
N PRO A 16 3.46 -0.86 -9.33
CA PRO A 16 4.36 0.29 -9.28
C PRO A 16 3.75 1.48 -8.51
N LEU A 17 4.54 2.14 -7.66
CA LEU A 17 4.05 3.21 -6.77
C LEU A 17 3.50 4.41 -7.54
N GLY A 18 4.19 4.83 -8.60
CA GLY A 18 3.79 5.99 -9.41
C GLY A 18 2.42 5.83 -10.07
N ILE A 19 2.03 4.60 -10.43
CA ILE A 19 0.71 4.33 -10.99
C ILE A 19 -0.37 4.55 -9.93
N LEU A 20 -0.18 3.98 -8.73
CA LEU A 20 -1.17 4.12 -7.66
C LEU A 20 -1.27 5.55 -7.14
N ARG A 21 -0.15 6.28 -7.05
CA ARG A 21 -0.16 7.71 -6.72
C ARG A 21 -1.05 8.50 -7.69
N ARG A 22 -0.93 8.25 -9.00
CA ARG A 22 -1.76 8.92 -10.01
C ARG A 22 -3.24 8.57 -9.88
N VAL A 23 -3.56 7.29 -9.64
CA VAL A 23 -4.95 6.83 -9.47
C VAL A 23 -5.59 7.45 -8.23
N ILE A 24 -4.90 7.42 -7.08
CA ILE A 24 -5.41 7.98 -5.81
C ILE A 24 -5.58 9.49 -5.92
N GLN A 25 -4.58 10.21 -6.46
CA GLN A 25 -4.65 11.66 -6.61
C GLN A 25 -5.82 12.11 -7.50
N ALA A 26 -6.16 11.33 -8.54
CA ALA A 26 -7.28 11.63 -9.42
C ALA A 26 -8.65 11.29 -8.82
N SER A 27 -8.70 10.39 -7.82
CA SER A 27 -9.95 9.78 -7.35
C SER A 27 -10.33 10.14 -5.90
N SER A 28 -9.46 10.86 -5.18
CA SER A 28 -9.70 11.24 -3.78
C SER A 28 -9.03 12.56 -3.41
N LYS A 29 -9.39 13.11 -2.25
CA LYS A 29 -8.81 14.30 -1.62
C LYS A 29 -7.97 13.91 -0.40
N PRO A 30 -7.05 14.78 0.07
CA PRO A 30 -6.41 14.60 1.37
C PRO A 30 -7.44 14.36 2.47
N GLY A 31 -7.16 13.42 3.37
CA GLY A 31 -8.07 12.99 4.43
C GLY A 31 -9.07 11.91 4.04
N ASP A 32 -9.32 11.66 2.75
CA ASP A 32 -10.22 10.58 2.32
C ASP A 32 -9.63 9.20 2.64
N LEU A 33 -10.51 8.20 2.78
CA LEU A 33 -10.16 6.81 3.02
C LEU A 33 -9.99 6.04 1.70
N VAL A 34 -8.86 5.35 1.55
CA VAL A 34 -8.56 4.43 0.44
C VAL A 34 -8.63 2.98 0.93
N LEU A 35 -9.39 2.12 0.25
CA LEU A 35 -9.54 0.71 0.59
C LEU A 35 -9.00 -0.20 -0.53
N ASP A 36 -8.17 -1.18 -0.16
CA ASP A 36 -7.69 -2.24 -1.07
C ASP A 36 -7.88 -3.61 -0.43
N PHE A 37 -8.71 -4.46 -1.04
CA PHE A 37 -9.02 -5.82 -0.57
C PHE A 37 -7.96 -6.87 -0.97
N PHE A 38 -7.03 -6.50 -1.86
CA PHE A 38 -5.99 -7.38 -2.38
C PHE A 38 -4.66 -6.61 -2.36
N ALA A 39 -4.29 -6.20 -1.15
CA ALA A 39 -3.24 -5.20 -0.93
C ALA A 39 -1.84 -5.69 -1.31
N GLY A 40 -1.57 -7.00 -1.21
CA GLY A 40 -0.28 -7.61 -1.51
C GLY A 40 0.86 -6.90 -0.78
N SER A 41 1.77 -6.28 -1.55
CA SER A 41 2.90 -5.52 -1.00
C SER A 41 2.52 -4.22 -0.28
N GLY A 42 1.26 -3.83 -0.25
CA GLY A 42 0.78 -2.59 0.38
C GLY A 42 1.10 -1.31 -0.38
N THR A 43 1.40 -1.38 -1.68
CA THR A 43 1.72 -0.17 -2.48
C THR A 43 0.59 0.85 -2.45
N THR A 44 -0.67 0.39 -2.40
CA THR A 44 -1.84 1.28 -2.32
C THR A 44 -1.80 2.15 -1.07
N GLY A 45 -1.50 1.56 0.09
CA GLY A 45 -1.37 2.31 1.35
C GLY A 45 -0.14 3.23 1.36
N ALA A 46 0.98 2.79 0.80
CA ALA A 46 2.16 3.66 0.68
C ALA A 46 1.87 4.92 -0.16
N ALA A 47 1.21 4.75 -1.30
CA ALA A 47 0.79 5.89 -2.13
C ALA A 47 -0.27 6.76 -1.44
N ALA A 48 -1.22 6.16 -0.72
CA ALA A 48 -2.22 6.89 0.05
C ALA A 48 -1.56 7.74 1.16
N LEU A 49 -0.61 7.16 1.89
CA LEU A 49 0.12 7.83 2.96
C LEU A 49 0.94 9.02 2.45
N GLU A 50 1.70 8.87 1.35
CA GLU A 50 2.44 9.96 0.71
C GLU A 50 1.54 11.13 0.29
N LEU A 51 0.28 10.82 -0.04
CA LEU A 51 -0.72 11.78 -0.46
C LEU A 51 -1.55 12.33 0.70
N ASN A 52 -1.26 12.02 1.96
CA ASN A 52 -2.06 12.42 3.13
C ASN A 52 -3.51 11.88 3.07
N ARG A 53 -3.68 10.61 2.69
CA ARG A 53 -4.96 9.88 2.79
C ARG A 53 -4.89 8.84 3.90
N GLN A 54 -6.04 8.51 4.47
CA GLN A 54 -6.18 7.32 5.31
C GLN A 54 -6.28 6.08 4.43
N PHE A 55 -5.93 4.91 4.96
CA PHE A 55 -6.07 3.67 4.21
C PHE A 55 -6.46 2.47 5.08
N ILE A 56 -7.16 1.53 4.47
CA ILE A 56 -7.36 0.17 4.97
C ILE A 56 -6.86 -0.79 3.90
N LEU A 57 -5.98 -1.70 4.30
CA LEU A 57 -5.41 -2.72 3.43
C LEU A 57 -5.79 -4.08 3.98
N ILE A 58 -6.30 -4.94 3.11
CA ILE A 58 -6.70 -6.29 3.45
C ILE A 58 -5.96 -7.24 2.52
N ASP A 59 -5.43 -8.31 3.10
CA ASP A 59 -4.90 -9.45 2.35
C ASP A 59 -5.04 -10.71 3.20
N GLN A 60 -5.26 -11.85 2.54
CA GLN A 60 -5.38 -13.15 3.19
C GLN A 60 -4.04 -13.89 3.26
N ASN A 61 -3.04 -13.46 2.48
CA ASN A 61 -1.73 -14.10 2.43
C ASN A 61 -0.84 -13.60 3.58
N PRO A 62 -0.39 -14.47 4.51
CA PRO A 62 0.50 -14.08 5.60
C PRO A 62 1.82 -13.44 5.14
N GLU A 63 2.34 -13.82 3.97
CA GLU A 63 3.55 -13.22 3.38
C GLU A 63 3.31 -11.76 3.00
N ALA A 64 2.14 -11.45 2.41
CA ALA A 64 1.74 -10.08 2.12
C ALA A 64 1.66 -9.23 3.40
N ILE A 65 1.07 -9.80 4.46
CA ILE A 65 1.02 -9.16 5.78
C ILE A 65 2.43 -8.90 6.32
N GLY A 66 3.35 -9.86 6.20
CA GLY A 66 4.75 -9.68 6.61
C GLY A 66 5.43 -8.53 5.87
N VAL A 67 5.29 -8.50 4.55
CA VAL A 67 5.80 -7.41 3.70
C VAL A 67 5.21 -6.06 4.09
N MET A 68 3.90 -5.99 4.37
CA MET A 68 3.26 -4.75 4.81
C MET A 68 3.76 -4.30 6.18
N LYS A 69 3.99 -5.21 7.12
CA LYS A 69 4.58 -4.87 8.44
C LYS A 69 5.94 -4.23 8.31
N GLU A 70 6.81 -4.76 7.44
CA GLU A 70 8.12 -4.16 7.17
C GLU A 70 7.98 -2.79 6.50
N ARG A 71 7.14 -2.69 5.47
CA ARG A 71 6.89 -1.45 4.73
C ARG A 71 6.39 -0.31 5.63
N PHE A 72 5.53 -0.63 6.59
CA PHE A 72 4.89 0.36 7.48
C PHE A 72 5.52 0.40 8.89
N ALA A 73 6.72 -0.15 9.08
CA ALA A 73 7.38 -0.23 10.39
C ALA A 73 7.58 1.15 11.08
N ASN A 74 7.67 2.22 10.30
CA ASN A 74 7.85 3.60 10.78
C ASN A 74 6.59 4.48 10.59
N ALA A 75 5.43 3.87 10.29
CA ALA A 75 4.16 4.58 10.12
C ALA A 75 3.23 4.26 11.30
N GLU A 76 2.35 5.21 11.63
CA GLU A 76 1.30 4.99 12.63
C GLU A 76 0.16 4.15 12.01
N VAL A 77 0.27 2.83 12.15
CA VAL A 77 -0.71 1.87 11.62
C VAL A 77 -1.00 0.77 12.64
N SER A 78 -2.23 0.23 12.61
CA SER A 78 -2.59 -0.99 13.34
C SER A 78 -2.66 -2.19 12.39
N PHE A 79 -2.41 -3.37 12.92
CA PHE A 79 -2.62 -4.64 12.23
C PHE A 79 -3.59 -5.47 13.04
N GLU A 80 -4.71 -5.83 12.42
CA GLU A 80 -5.78 -6.61 13.06
C GLU A 80 -5.95 -7.93 12.30
N LYS A 81 -6.26 -8.99 13.05
CA LYS A 81 -6.58 -10.31 12.51
C LYS A 81 -7.98 -10.67 12.98
N PHE A 82 -8.86 -10.95 12.03
CA PHE A 82 -10.23 -11.36 12.25
C PHE A 82 -10.42 -12.81 11.80
#